data_AF-A0A5C7W1Q1-F1
#
_entry.id   AF-A0A5C7W1Q1-F1
#
_cell.length_a   1.000
_cell.length_b   1.000
_cell.length_c   1.000
_cell.angle_alpha   90.00
_cell.angle_beta   90.00
_cell.angle_gamma   90.00
#
_symmetry.space_group_name_H-M   'P 1'
#
loop_
_entity.id
_entity.type
_entity.pdbx_description
1 polymer ?
#
loop_
_entity_poly.entity_id
_entity_poly.type
_entity_poly.pdbx_seq_one_letter_code
_entity_poly.pdbx_strand_id
1 'polypeptide(L)' 'MAEKFLLEVIDRATRKGLCQVVERELERKAFEDDFFLIDRMKRTYLAEVENNIKHMPVVRRKLQGQDWCIDCVLL' A
#
# COMPACT_ATOMS: atom_id res chain seq x y z
N MET A 1 -14.82 14.58 -0.53
CA MET A 1 -14.12 14.47 -1.82
C MET A 1 -13.34 13.17 -1.78
N ALA A 2 -13.47 12.34 -2.81
CA ALA A 2 -12.68 11.12 -2.93
C ALA A 2 -11.31 11.50 -3.51
N GLU A 3 -10.26 11.05 -2.83
CA GLU A 3 -8.86 11.32 -3.18
C GLU A 3 -8.28 10.05 -3.79
N LYS A 4 -7.42 10.20 -4.81
CA LYS A 4 -6.82 9.07 -5.54
C LYS A 4 -5.40 8.81 -5.07
N PHE A 5 -5.02 7.54 -5.01
CA PHE A 5 -3.72 7.10 -4.54
C PHE A 5 -3.13 6.06 -5.48
N LEU A 6 -1.82 6.17 -5.72
CA LEU A 6 -1.02 5.09 -6.28
C LEU A 6 -0.26 4.41 -5.14
N LEU A 7 -0.40 3.09 -5.05
CA LEU A 7 0.22 2.27 -4.01
C LEU A 7 1.06 1.17 -4.65
N GLU A 8 2.22 0.90 -4.08
CA GLU A 8 3.06 -0.23 -4.48
C GLU A 8 3.74 -0.84 -3.26
N VAL A 9 3.86 -2.17 -3.24
CA VAL A 9 4.75 -2.86 -2.31
C VAL A 9 6.16 -2.82 -2.90
N ILE A 10 7.09 -2.19 -2.19
CA ILE A 10 8.48 -2.01 -2.64
C ILE A 10 9.46 -2.65 -1.65
N ASP A 11 10.64 -2.99 -2.14
CA ASP A 11 11.77 -3.34 -1.29
C ASP A 11 12.25 -2.10 -0.52
N ARG A 12 12.39 -2.21 0.80
CA ARG A 12 12.64 -1.06 1.68
C ARG A 12 14.00 -0.41 1.41
N ALA A 13 15.01 -1.19 1.03
CA ALA A 13 16.37 -0.71 0.85
C ALA A 13 16.58 -0.13 -0.56
N THR A 14 16.04 -0.79 -1.58
CA THR A 14 16.29 -0.49 -3.00
C THR A 14 15.17 0.29 -3.66
N ARG A 15 14.00 0.38 -3.03
CA ARG A 15 12.75 0.92 -3.59
C ARG A 15 12.29 0.23 -4.87
N LYS A 16 12.77 -0.98 -5.13
CA LYS A 16 12.31 -1.77 -6.28
C LYS A 16 10.88 -2.25 -6.05
N GLY A 17 10.02 -2.06 -7.05
CA GLY A 17 8.68 -2.63 -7.07
C GLY A 17 8.67 -4.16 -6.93
N LEU A 18 7.94 -4.66 -5.95
CA LEU A 18 7.77 -6.10 -5.67
C LEU A 18 6.41 -6.62 -6.13
N CYS A 19 5.40 -5.76 -6.10
CA CYS A 19 4.06 -6.01 -6.61
C CYS A 19 3.67 -5.00 -7.68
N GLN A 20 2.56 -5.25 -8.37
CA GLN A 20 2.02 -4.26 -9.31
C GLN A 20 1.58 -3.00 -8.57
N VAL A 21 1.79 -1.84 -9.19
CA VAL A 21 1.17 -0.58 -8.75
C VAL A 21 -0.35 -0.73 -8.83
N VAL A 22 -1.05 -0.25 -7.82
CA VAL A 22 -2.52 -0.23 -7.79
C VAL A 22 -3.02 1.19 -7.55
N GLU A 23 -4.12 1.52 -8.23
CA GLU A 23 -4.89 2.73 -7.93
C GLU A 23 -5.94 2.41 -6.86
N ARG A 24 -6.10 3.34 -5.91
CA ARG A 24 -7.11 3.29 -4.86
C ARG A 24 -7.73 4.66 -4.64
N GLU A 25 -8.96 4.64 -4.16
CA GLU A 25 -9.69 5.85 -3.78
C GLU A 25 -10.06 5.78 -2.30
N LEU A 26 -9.98 6.91 -1.62
CA LEU A 26 -10.42 7.04 -0.23
C LEU A 26 -11.09 8.39 -0.02
N GLU A 27 -12.26 8.36 0.61
CA GLU A 27 -12.94 9.58 1.01
C GLU A 27 -12.22 10.24 2.19
N ARG A 28 -11.85 11.52 1.99
CA ARG A 28 -11.30 12.36 3.04
C ARG A 28 -12.37 12.71 4.06
N LYS A 29 -12.03 12.56 5.34
CA LYS A 29 -12.89 12.96 6.46
C LYS A 29 -12.81 14.48 6.70
N ALA A 30 -13.81 15.03 7.37
CA ALA A 30 -13.78 16.43 7.77
C ALA A 30 -12.56 16.71 8.66
N PHE A 31 -11.82 17.78 8.33
CA PHE A 31 -10.60 18.20 9.04
C PHE A 31 -9.48 17.14 9.10
N GLU A 32 -9.43 16.24 8.11
CA GLU A 32 -8.35 15.26 7.98
C GLU A 32 -7.21 15.81 7.12
N ASP A 33 -6.05 16.01 7.74
CA ASP A 33 -4.83 16.40 7.06
C ASP A 33 -4.28 15.25 6.19
N ASP A 34 -3.49 15.61 5.17
CA ASP A 34 -2.92 14.66 4.20
C ASP A 34 -2.12 13.54 4.87
N PHE A 35 -1.39 13.85 5.95
CA PHE A 35 -0.65 12.84 6.70
C PHE A 35 -1.56 11.72 7.22
N PHE A 36 -2.68 12.08 7.86
CA PHE A 36 -3.61 11.11 8.43
C PHE A 36 -4.37 10.35 7.34
N LEU A 37 -4.69 11.03 6.24
CA LEU A 37 -5.32 10.41 5.09
C LEU A 37 -4.40 9.35 4.45
N ILE A 38 -3.13 9.70 4.20
CA ILE A 38 -2.13 8.78 3.64
C ILE A 38 -1.86 7.61 4.59
N ASP A 39 -1.71 7.86 5.90
CA ASP A 39 -1.53 6.80 6.89
C ASP A 39 -2.70 5.82 6.90
N ARG A 40 -3.94 6.33 6.85
CA ARG A 40 -5.16 5.52 6.77
C ARG A 40 -5.19 4.68 5.50
N MET A 41 -4.85 5.26 4.34
CA MET A 41 -4.74 4.51 3.09
C MET A 41 -3.69 3.40 3.17
N LYS A 42 -2.49 3.70 3.69
CA LYS A 42 -1.41 2.71 3.86
C LYS A 42 -1.83 1.55 4.77
N ARG A 43 -2.52 1.84 5.88
CA ARG A 43 -3.00 0.80 6.81
C ARG A 43 -4.05 -0.11 6.18
N THR A 44 -5.01 0.46 5.44
CA THR A 44 -6.01 -0.33 4.71
C THR A 44 -5.33 -1.24 3.69
N TYR A 45 -4.40 -0.69 2.90
CA TYR A 45 -3.68 -1.48 1.91
C TYR A 45 -2.77 -2.53 2.54
N LEU A 46 -2.13 -2.24 3.68
CA LEU A 46 -1.36 -3.22 4.44
C LEU A 46 -2.20 -4.44 4.82
N ALA A 47 -3.41 -4.22 5.33
CA ALA A 47 -4.31 -5.31 5.69
C ALA A 47 -4.68 -6.17 4.46
N GLU A 48 -4.90 -5.55 3.29
CA GLU A 48 -5.11 -6.27 2.02
C GLU A 48 -3.87 -7.11 1.64
N VAL A 49 -2.67 -6.54 1.72
CA VAL A 49 -1.41 -7.24 1.40
C VAL A 49 -1.20 -8.42 2.34
N GLU A 50 -1.40 -8.25 3.64
CA GLU A 50 -1.29 -9.34 4.63
C GLU A 50 -2.30 -10.45 4.36
N ASN A 51 -3.53 -10.10 3.99
CA ASN A 51 -4.54 -11.07 3.58
C ASN A 51 -4.12 -11.83 2.32
N ASN A 52 -3.57 -11.12 1.32
CA ASN A 52 -3.07 -11.72 0.10
C ASN A 52 -1.87 -12.64 0.35
N ILE A 53 -0.96 -12.30 1.27
CA ILE A 53 0.13 -13.19 1.67
C ILE A 53 -0.39 -14.51 2.24
N LYS A 54 -1.48 -14.46 3.02
CA LYS A 54 -2.09 -15.67 3.63
C LYS A 54 -2.76 -16.57 2.58
N HIS A 55 -3.42 -15.97 1.59
CA HIS A 55 -4.30 -16.70 0.67
C HIS A 55 -3.76 -16.87 -0.75
N MET A 56 -2.72 -16.12 -1.16
CA MET A 56 -2.14 -16.15 -2.51
C MET A 56 -0.67 -16.60 -2.44
N PRO A 57 -0.35 -17.86 -2.78
CA PRO A 57 1.02 -18.38 -2.71
C PRO A 57 2.05 -17.58 -3.53
N VAL A 58 1.62 -16.97 -4.64
CA VAL A 58 2.48 -16.14 -5.49
C VAL A 58 2.97 -14.89 -4.74
N VAL A 59 2.08 -14.21 -4.03
CA VAL A 59 2.42 -13.00 -3.25
C VAL A 59 3.33 -13.37 -2.09
N ARG A 60 3.01 -14.46 -1.38
CA ARG A 60 3.85 -14.98 -0.30
C ARG A 60 5.28 -15.27 -0.77
N ARG A 61 5.45 -15.95 -1.90
CA ARG A 61 6.78 -16.27 -2.46
C ARG A 61 7.56 -15.01 -2.86
N LYS A 62 6.88 -14.01 -3.44
CA LYS A 62 7.51 -12.74 -3.83
C LYS A 62 8.08 -11.97 -2.64
N LEU A 63 7.38 -11.97 -1.51
CA LEU A 63 7.74 -11.18 -0.33
C LEU A 63 8.56 -11.95 0.71
N GLN A 64 8.75 -13.26 0.51
CA GLN A 64 9.47 -14.11 1.45
C GLN A 64 10.95 -13.70 1.56
N GLY A 65 11.40 -13.39 2.78
CA GLY A 65 12.79 -13.05 3.06
C GLY A 65 13.21 -11.64 2.61
N GLN A 66 12.26 -10.79 2.24
CA GLN A 66 12.51 -9.40 1.86
C GLN A 66 11.97 -8.45 2.94
N ASP A 67 12.71 -7.39 3.26
CA ASP A 67 12.19 -6.27 4.03
C ASP A 67 11.47 -5.32 3.07
N TRP A 68 10.16 -5.20 3.20
CA TRP A 68 9.31 -4.46 2.26
C TRP A 68 8.50 -3.37 2.99
N CYS A 69 8.12 -2.35 2.24
CA CYS A 69 7.21 -1.32 2.72
C CYS A 69 6.21 -0.90 1.63
N ILE A 70 5.24 -0.07 2.01
CA ILE A 70 4.24 0.48 1.10
C ILE A 70 4.67 1.88 0.69
N ASP A 71 4.95 2.03 -0.59
CA ASP A 71 5.01 3.35 -1.22
C ASP A 71 3.59 3.83 -1.54
N CYS A 72 3.34 5.11 -1.33
CA CYS A 72 2.02 5.71 -1.50
C CYS A 72 2.16 7.15 -1.96
N VAL A 73 1.52 7.44 -3.09
CA VAL A 73 1.48 8.78 -3.69
C VAL A 73 0.02 9.22 -3.76
N LEU A 74 -0.28 10.36 -3.14
CA LEU A 74 -1.55 11.08 -3.31
C LEU A 74 -1.49 11.84 -4.65
N LEU A 75 -2.52 11.68 -5.48
CA LEU A 75 -2.63 12.27 -6.83
C LEU A 75 -3.43 13.59 -6.84
#